data_AF-A0A954EHT5-F1
#
_entry.id   AF-A0A954EHT5-F1
#
_cell.length_a   1.000
_cell.length_b   1.000
_cell.length_c   1.000
_cell.angle_alpha   90.00
_cell.angle_beta   90.00
_cell.angle_gamma   90.00
#
_symmetry.space_group_name_H-M   'P 1'
#
loop_
_entity.id
_entity.type
_entity.pdbx_description
1 polymer ?
#
loop_
_entity_poly.entity_id
_entity_poly.type
_entity_poly.pdbx_seq_one_letter_code
_entity_poly.pdbx_strand_id
1 'polypeptide(L)'
;SSVAMTADPDNVMYSRFPLQRLESETLRDALLAVTGKLNPKRFGAPIPVMEDSVGQIVLGEENLDGERKPVDQVDLKGEEFRRSIYVQVRRTRTFSMFETFDAPAMTPNCEFRSSSTVAPQSLFFMNSAAIVEFSDFFADRLIKEAPDGIPQQVDRAWLLAYSASPSETERDQAVAFVTTQQELFTNQQTDWDQPRVAKEALSVFCQALLSSNRFLYVE
;
A
#
# COMPACT_ATOMS: atom_id res chain seq x y z
N SER A 1 4.44 -14.48 -23.53
CA SER A 1 5.67 -15.25 -23.26
C SER A 1 5.39 -16.62 -22.63
N SER A 2 4.58 -17.47 -23.26
CA SER A 2 4.24 -18.80 -22.72
C SER A 2 5.28 -19.88 -23.06
N VAL A 3 5.97 -19.76 -24.19
CA VAL A 3 6.93 -20.77 -24.68
C VAL A 3 8.18 -20.86 -23.80
N ALA A 4 8.68 -19.73 -23.28
CA ALA A 4 9.83 -19.70 -22.38
C ALA A 4 9.52 -20.32 -21.00
N MET A 5 8.28 -20.15 -20.51
CA MET A 5 7.83 -20.68 -19.23
C MET A 5 7.79 -22.22 -19.21
N THR A 6 7.44 -22.83 -20.34
CA THR A 6 7.42 -24.29 -20.50
C THR A 6 8.82 -24.88 -20.71
N ALA A 7 9.73 -24.11 -21.32
CA ALA A 7 11.08 -24.57 -21.64
C ALA A 7 12.08 -24.42 -20.47
N ASP A 8 11.90 -23.42 -19.61
CA ASP A 8 12.75 -23.14 -18.46
C ASP A 8 11.92 -22.68 -17.25
N PRO A 9 11.18 -23.61 -16.61
CA PRO A 9 10.30 -23.27 -15.50
C PRO A 9 11.07 -22.68 -14.31
N ASP A 10 12.28 -23.16 -14.05
CA ASP A 10 13.15 -22.71 -12.96
C ASP A 10 13.97 -21.45 -13.30
N ASN A 11 13.82 -20.92 -14.52
CA ASN A 11 14.54 -19.74 -15.03
C ASN A 11 16.08 -19.86 -14.88
N VAL A 12 16.62 -21.07 -15.01
CA VAL A 12 18.06 -21.35 -14.85
C VAL A 12 18.87 -20.70 -15.98
N MET A 13 18.26 -20.54 -17.16
CA MET A 13 18.90 -19.94 -18.32
C MET A 13 18.75 -18.41 -18.35
N TYR A 14 18.19 -17.78 -17.31
CA TYR A 14 17.87 -16.34 -17.26
C TYR A 14 17.10 -15.89 -18.50
N SER A 15 16.22 -16.75 -19.01
CA SER A 15 15.40 -16.48 -20.18
C SER A 15 14.32 -15.42 -19.91
N ARG A 16 14.05 -15.17 -18.62
CA ARG A 16 13.22 -14.08 -18.08
C ARG A 16 13.91 -13.47 -16.85
N PHE A 17 13.52 -12.27 -16.48
CA PHE A 17 13.96 -11.70 -15.22
C PHE A 17 13.30 -12.46 -14.05
N PRO A 18 14.03 -12.80 -12.98
CA PRO A 18 13.46 -13.51 -11.84
C PRO A 18 12.47 -12.60 -11.10
N LEU A 19 11.32 -13.16 -10.72
CA LEU A 19 10.35 -12.47 -9.86
C LEU A 19 11.04 -12.00 -8.58
N GLN A 20 11.17 -10.69 -8.41
CA GLN A 20 11.75 -10.08 -7.23
C GLN A 20 10.67 -9.42 -6.40
N ARG A 21 10.64 -9.75 -5.11
CA ARG A 21 9.73 -9.10 -4.17
C ARG A 21 10.20 -7.69 -3.87
N LEU A 22 9.25 -6.76 -3.75
CA LEU A 22 9.51 -5.40 -3.28
C LEU A 22 10.01 -5.39 -1.83
N GLU A 23 11.10 -4.65 -1.60
CA GLU A 23 11.58 -4.32 -0.27
C GLU A 23 10.64 -3.34 0.45
N SER A 24 10.74 -3.25 1.77
CA SER A 24 9.82 -2.48 2.61
C SER A 24 9.69 -1.00 2.21
N GLU A 25 10.81 -0.35 1.91
CA GLU A 25 10.89 1.07 1.54
C GLU A 25 10.30 1.29 0.14
N THR A 26 10.62 0.38 -0.79
CA THR A 26 10.10 0.42 -2.16
C THR A 26 8.60 0.16 -2.18
N LEU A 27 8.11 -0.74 -1.34
CA LEU A 27 6.69 -1.05 -1.20
C LEU A 27 5.92 0.17 -0.69
N ARG A 28 6.41 0.83 0.38
CA ARG A 28 5.79 2.08 0.86
C ARG A 28 5.84 3.19 -0.19
N ASP A 29 6.97 3.37 -0.87
CA ASP A 29 7.09 4.37 -1.95
C ASP A 29 6.13 4.05 -3.11
N ALA A 30 5.92 2.77 -3.45
CA ALA A 30 4.94 2.33 -4.45
C ALA A 30 3.50 2.64 -4.01
N LEU A 31 3.13 2.37 -2.76
CA LEU A 31 1.82 2.75 -2.20
C LEU A 31 1.59 4.27 -2.31
N LEU A 32 2.57 5.07 -1.90
CA LEU A 32 2.49 6.54 -2.00
C LEU A 32 2.36 7.02 -3.46
N ALA A 33 3.07 6.37 -4.39
CA ALA A 33 3.03 6.69 -5.80
C ALA A 33 1.69 6.34 -6.44
N VAL A 34 1.11 5.17 -6.12
CA VAL A 34 -0.18 4.70 -6.67
C VAL A 34 -1.35 5.51 -6.12
N THR A 35 -1.33 5.84 -4.83
CA THR A 35 -2.35 6.69 -4.19
C THR A 35 -2.26 8.16 -4.61
N GLY A 36 -1.14 8.58 -5.23
CA GLY A 36 -0.92 9.96 -5.64
C GLY A 36 -0.61 10.91 -4.47
N LYS A 37 -0.33 10.37 -3.29
CA LYS A 37 0.05 11.14 -2.10
C LYS A 37 1.55 11.43 -2.03
N LEU A 38 2.36 10.75 -2.85
CA LEU A 38 3.81 10.89 -2.85
C LEU A 38 4.25 12.36 -2.86
N ASN A 39 4.90 12.77 -1.78
CA ASN A 39 5.51 14.09 -1.67
C ASN A 39 6.96 14.05 -2.20
N PRO A 40 7.27 14.74 -3.32
CA PRO A 40 8.59 14.71 -3.93
C PRO A 40 9.61 15.64 -3.25
N LYS A 41 9.26 16.29 -2.14
CA LYS A 41 10.14 17.20 -1.41
C LYS A 41 11.45 16.51 -1.03
N ARG A 42 12.55 17.12 -1.49
CA ARG A 42 13.91 16.68 -1.20
C ARG A 42 14.52 17.51 -0.09
N PHE A 43 15.44 16.89 0.64
CA PHE A 43 16.18 17.49 1.76
C PHE A 43 15.28 17.90 2.94
N GLY A 44 15.89 18.43 4.00
CA GLY A 44 15.20 18.81 5.23
C GLY A 44 15.29 17.76 6.34
N ALA A 45 14.56 18.02 7.44
CA ALA A 45 14.52 17.12 8.58
C ALA A 45 13.93 15.74 8.20
N PRO A 46 14.34 14.66 8.89
CA PRO A 46 13.72 13.35 8.73
C PRO A 46 12.28 13.38 9.27
N ILE A 47 11.42 12.50 8.73
CA ILE A 47 10.07 12.26 9.24
C ILE A 47 10.20 11.56 10.59
N PRO A 48 9.72 12.16 11.68
CA PRO A 48 9.83 11.57 13.00
C PRO A 48 8.94 10.33 13.13
N VAL A 49 9.34 9.45 14.05
CA VAL A 49 8.58 8.25 14.42
C VAL A 49 8.19 8.33 15.89
N MET A 50 7.00 7.85 16.21
CA MET A 50 6.45 7.81 17.56
C MET A 50 5.83 6.44 17.84
N GLU A 51 5.60 6.15 19.12
CA GLU A 51 4.89 4.94 19.56
C GLU A 51 3.39 5.28 19.72
N ASP A 52 2.53 4.47 19.11
CA ASP A 52 1.08 4.60 19.23
C ASP A 52 0.55 4.02 20.55
N SER A 53 -0.77 4.06 20.77
CA SER A 53 -1.41 3.55 21.99
C SER A 53 -1.29 2.03 22.17
N VAL A 54 -0.92 1.29 21.12
CA VAL A 54 -0.79 -0.16 21.07
C VAL A 54 0.70 -0.59 21.08
N GLY A 55 1.63 0.36 21.12
CA GLY A 55 3.07 0.10 21.13
C GLY A 55 3.69 -0.08 19.74
N GLN A 56 2.96 0.21 18.67
CA GLN A 56 3.51 0.20 17.30
C GLN A 56 4.25 1.51 17.01
N ILE A 57 5.32 1.42 16.24
CA ILE A 57 6.07 2.59 15.80
C ILE A 57 5.46 3.09 14.50
N VAL A 58 4.85 4.26 14.56
CA VAL A 58 4.16 4.93 13.45
C VAL A 58 4.85 6.25 13.11
N LEU A 59 4.51 6.82 11.95
CA LEU A 59 4.99 8.16 11.57
C LEU A 59 4.25 9.21 12.39
N GLY A 60 4.99 10.06 13.09
CA GLY A 60 4.39 11.07 13.95
C GLY A 60 5.43 11.82 14.78
N GLU A 61 5.10 13.05 15.16
CA GLU A 61 5.88 13.78 16.15
C GLU A 61 5.52 13.33 17.56
N GLU A 62 6.54 12.92 18.30
CA GLU A 62 6.42 12.50 19.68
C GLU A 62 6.13 13.73 20.56
N ASN A 63 4.85 14.02 20.79
CA ASN A 63 4.43 15.00 21.79
C ASN A 63 4.31 14.30 23.14
N LEU A 64 5.36 14.41 23.95
CA LEU A 64 5.35 13.95 25.33
C LEU A 64 4.93 15.13 26.20
N ASP A 65 3.83 14.98 26.92
CA ASP A 65 3.49 15.93 27.99
C ASP A 65 4.51 15.81 29.15
N GLY A 66 4.46 16.72 30.14
CA GLY A 66 5.35 16.69 31.31
C GLY A 66 5.35 15.35 32.09
N GLU A 67 4.34 14.51 31.87
CA GLU A 67 4.18 13.17 32.44
C GLU A 67 4.56 12.01 31.48
N ARG A 68 5.16 12.29 30.31
CA ARG A 68 5.52 11.30 29.26
C ARG A 68 4.35 10.47 28.71
N LYS A 69 3.14 11.03 28.72
CA LYS A 69 2.00 10.43 28.02
C LYS A 69 2.01 10.89 26.56
N PRO A 70 1.71 10.01 25.58
CA PRO A 70 1.53 10.42 24.19
C PRO A 70 0.31 11.35 24.12
N VAL A 71 0.51 12.56 23.62
CA VAL A 71 -0.56 13.51 23.27
C VAL A 71 -1.04 13.19 21.84
N ASP A 72 -2.22 13.69 21.46
CA ASP A 72 -2.80 13.55 20.12
C ASP A 72 -1.77 13.76 19.00
N GLN A 73 -1.88 12.93 17.96
CA GLN A 73 -0.98 12.91 16.81
C GLN A 73 -0.91 14.30 16.17
N VAL A 74 0.31 14.84 16.08
CA VAL A 74 0.55 16.09 15.36
C VAL A 74 0.38 15.85 13.87
N ASP A 75 -0.41 16.70 13.23
CA ASP A 75 -0.47 16.76 11.77
C ASP A 75 0.93 17.10 11.21
N LEU A 76 1.51 16.15 10.50
CA LEU A 76 2.81 16.26 9.83
C LEU A 76 2.74 17.11 8.56
N LYS A 77 1.58 17.70 8.23
CA LYS A 77 1.36 18.63 7.12
C LYS A 77 1.79 18.08 5.76
N GLY A 78 1.61 16.77 5.55
CA GLY A 78 1.99 16.07 4.32
C GLY A 78 3.46 15.67 4.25
N GLU A 79 4.26 15.86 5.31
CA GLU A 79 5.62 15.32 5.41
C GLU A 79 5.61 13.79 5.57
N GLU A 80 4.55 13.21 6.12
CA GLU A 80 4.32 11.77 6.27
C GLU A 80 4.26 11.04 4.92
N PHE A 81 3.94 11.73 3.84
CA PHE A 81 3.91 11.17 2.49
C PHE A 81 5.22 11.34 1.71
N ARG A 82 6.30 11.77 2.37
CA ARG A 82 7.63 11.79 1.76
C ARG A 82 8.17 10.37 1.59
N ARG A 83 9.06 10.24 0.60
CA ARG A 83 9.80 9.01 0.30
C ARG A 83 10.38 8.38 1.55
N SER A 84 10.39 7.05 1.59
CA SER A 84 10.82 6.21 2.71
C SER A 84 12.25 6.46 3.16
N ILE A 85 13.12 6.94 2.27
CA ILE A 85 14.47 7.39 2.62
C ILE A 85 14.51 8.52 3.67
N TYR A 86 13.43 9.29 3.81
CA TYR A 86 13.33 10.37 4.79
C TYR A 86 12.75 9.93 6.13
N VAL A 87 12.31 8.69 6.28
CA VAL A 87 11.79 8.18 7.56
C VAL A 87 12.94 8.07 8.57
N GLN A 88 12.74 8.60 9.78
CA GLN A 88 13.73 8.50 10.84
C GLN A 88 13.88 7.03 11.27
N VAL A 89 15.09 6.50 11.13
CA VAL A 89 15.43 5.15 11.60
C VAL A 89 16.11 5.27 12.97
N ARG A 90 15.47 4.72 14.01
CA ARG A 90 16.06 4.54 15.35
C ARG A 90 16.23 3.05 15.60
N ARG A 91 17.41 2.64 16.10
CA ARG A 91 17.75 1.20 16.29
C ARG A 91 16.74 0.41 17.13
N THR A 92 16.07 1.06 18.07
CA THR A 92 15.08 0.46 18.98
C THR A 92 13.64 0.83 18.64
N ARG A 93 13.42 1.66 17.62
CA ARG A 93 12.10 2.17 17.20
C ARG A 93 12.08 2.25 15.68
N THR A 94 12.08 1.10 15.02
CA THR A 94 11.94 1.02 13.56
C THR A 94 10.48 1.14 13.21
N PHE A 95 10.15 1.83 12.12
CA PHE A 95 8.77 1.94 11.65
C PHE A 95 8.14 0.55 11.43
N SER A 96 6.99 0.27 12.05
CA SER A 96 6.42 -1.09 12.13
C SER A 96 6.05 -1.69 10.77
N MET A 97 5.71 -0.86 9.78
CA MET A 97 5.54 -1.33 8.41
C MET A 97 6.86 -1.88 7.85
N PHE A 98 7.98 -1.21 8.10
CA PHE A 98 9.29 -1.68 7.63
C PHE A 98 9.69 -3.01 8.28
N GLU A 99 9.45 -3.15 9.59
CA GLU A 99 9.69 -4.42 10.29
C GLU A 99 8.84 -5.56 9.73
N THR A 100 7.58 -5.30 9.38
CA THR A 100 6.68 -6.33 8.81
C THR A 100 7.16 -6.81 7.44
N PHE A 101 7.76 -5.93 6.64
CA PHE A 101 8.25 -6.24 5.29
C PHE A 101 9.76 -6.50 5.24
N ASP A 102 10.27 -7.17 6.28
CA ASP A 102 11.63 -7.70 6.37
C ASP A 102 12.74 -6.64 6.25
N ALA A 103 12.52 -5.44 6.80
CA ALA A 103 13.61 -4.47 6.92
C ALA A 103 14.77 -5.06 7.73
N PRO A 104 16.04 -4.82 7.31
CA PRO A 104 17.19 -5.45 7.92
C PRO A 104 17.31 -5.09 9.40
N ALA A 105 17.39 -6.11 10.26
CA ALA A 105 17.57 -5.93 11.68
C ALA A 105 18.93 -5.31 11.99
N MET A 106 18.93 -4.24 12.80
CA MET A 106 20.14 -3.52 13.22
C MET A 106 20.79 -4.13 14.48
N THR A 107 20.29 -5.27 14.99
CA THR A 107 20.84 -5.95 16.18
C THR A 107 20.55 -7.46 16.16
N PRO A 108 21.56 -8.33 15.98
CA PRO A 108 22.92 -8.03 15.49
C PRO A 108 22.89 -7.41 14.10
N ASN A 109 23.95 -6.72 13.67
CA ASN A 109 24.03 -6.17 12.31
C ASN A 109 23.87 -7.33 11.30
N CYS A 110 22.71 -7.41 10.65
CA CYS A 110 22.50 -8.36 9.58
C CYS A 110 22.83 -7.66 8.26
N GLU A 111 23.82 -8.18 7.54
CA GLU A 111 24.19 -7.69 6.21
C GLU A 111 23.30 -8.26 5.09
N PHE A 112 22.46 -9.24 5.43
CA PHE A 112 21.58 -9.93 4.48
C PHE A 112 20.13 -9.42 4.60
N ARG A 113 19.56 -8.96 3.48
CA ARG A 113 18.12 -8.68 3.35
C ARG A 113 17.40 -9.97 2.99
N SER A 114 16.91 -10.70 3.99
CA SER A 114 16.06 -11.88 3.76
C SER A 114 14.65 -11.45 3.37
N SER A 115 14.14 -11.92 2.23
CA SER A 115 12.71 -11.77 1.89
C SER A 115 11.97 -13.03 2.28
N SER A 116 10.95 -12.92 3.14
CA SER A 116 10.13 -14.05 3.58
C SER A 116 8.68 -13.84 3.24
N THR A 117 7.95 -14.88 2.80
CA THR A 117 6.50 -14.80 2.54
C THR A 117 5.73 -15.33 3.75
N VAL A 118 5.67 -14.52 4.80
CA VAL A 118 5.05 -14.92 6.07
C VAL A 118 3.64 -14.36 6.22
N ALA A 119 2.78 -15.10 6.92
CA ALA A 119 1.39 -14.74 7.16
C ALA A 119 1.16 -13.30 7.70
N PRO A 120 2.03 -12.73 8.57
CA PRO A 120 1.88 -11.35 9.05
C PRO A 120 1.82 -10.29 7.94
N GLN A 121 2.53 -10.50 6.83
CA GLN A 121 2.58 -9.54 5.72
C GLN A 121 1.26 -9.50 4.96
N SER A 122 0.66 -10.66 4.68
CA SER A 122 -0.69 -10.74 4.10
C SER A 122 -1.74 -10.17 5.05
N LEU A 123 -1.59 -10.45 6.36
CA LEU A 123 -2.50 -9.95 7.38
C LEU A 123 -2.46 -8.42 7.51
N PHE A 124 -1.27 -7.81 7.35
CA PHE A 124 -1.10 -6.36 7.31
C PHE A 124 -1.93 -5.73 6.19
N PHE A 125 -1.90 -6.29 4.98
CA PHE A 125 -2.73 -5.78 3.87
C PHE A 125 -4.23 -5.93 4.09
N MET A 126 -4.66 -6.93 4.85
CA MET A 126 -6.08 -7.15 5.12
C MET A 126 -6.62 -6.29 6.28
N ASN A 127 -5.79 -5.97 7.28
CA ASN A 127 -6.28 -5.43 8.55
C ASN A 127 -5.62 -4.12 9.00
N SER A 128 -4.55 -3.68 8.35
CA SER A 128 -3.86 -2.45 8.77
C SER A 128 -4.70 -1.22 8.42
N ALA A 129 -4.91 -0.35 9.40
CA ALA A 129 -5.56 0.94 9.21
C ALA A 129 -4.85 1.79 8.14
N ALA A 130 -3.52 1.68 8.04
CA ALA A 130 -2.74 2.38 7.03
C ALA A 130 -3.09 1.92 5.60
N ILE A 131 -3.37 0.64 5.40
CA ILE A 131 -3.75 0.11 4.08
C ILE A 131 -5.17 0.53 3.71
N VAL A 132 -6.09 0.60 4.68
CA VAL A 132 -7.43 1.16 4.48
C VAL A 132 -7.33 2.63 4.05
N GLU A 133 -6.53 3.43 4.77
CA GLU A 133 -6.31 4.84 4.43
C GLU A 133 -5.69 5.02 3.03
N PHE A 134 -4.68 4.20 2.67
CA PHE A 134 -4.14 4.22 1.31
C PHE A 134 -5.18 3.80 0.27
N SER A 135 -6.06 2.86 0.58
CA SER A 135 -7.12 2.42 -0.31
C SER A 135 -8.15 3.53 -0.57
N ASP A 136 -8.47 4.32 0.46
CA ASP A 136 -9.33 5.50 0.34
C ASP A 136 -8.69 6.58 -0.52
N PHE A 137 -7.41 6.87 -0.32
CA PHE A 137 -6.68 7.82 -1.15
C PHE A 137 -6.58 7.35 -2.60
N PHE A 138 -6.43 6.04 -2.82
CA PHE A 138 -6.42 5.48 -4.16
C PHE A 138 -7.79 5.65 -4.83
N ALA A 139 -8.88 5.32 -4.12
CA ALA A 139 -10.24 5.52 -4.62
C ALA A 139 -10.52 6.99 -4.97
N ASP A 140 -10.15 7.94 -4.10
CA ASP A 140 -10.28 9.37 -4.36
C ASP A 140 -9.54 9.81 -5.63
N ARG A 141 -8.32 9.27 -5.83
CA ARG A 141 -7.54 9.52 -7.04
C ARG A 141 -8.24 8.98 -8.28
N LEU A 142 -8.78 7.76 -8.24
CA LEU A 142 -9.48 7.14 -9.37
C LEU A 142 -10.74 7.92 -9.75
N ILE A 143 -11.53 8.35 -8.77
CA ILE A 143 -12.72 9.17 -9.00
C ILE A 143 -12.35 10.48 -9.70
N LYS A 144 -11.22 11.09 -9.31
CA LYS A 144 -10.73 12.34 -9.91
C LYS A 144 -10.16 12.16 -11.31
N GLU A 145 -9.38 11.10 -11.55
CA GLU A 145 -8.69 10.87 -12.83
C GLU A 145 -9.56 10.16 -13.88
N ALA A 146 -10.60 9.43 -13.46
CA ALA A 146 -11.53 8.71 -14.32
C ALA A 146 -12.99 8.96 -13.84
N PRO A 147 -13.57 10.12 -14.15
CA PRO A 147 -14.96 10.44 -13.78
C PRO A 147 -15.99 9.69 -14.64
N ASP A 148 -15.57 9.09 -15.76
CA ASP A 148 -16.45 8.53 -16.79
C ASP A 148 -17.09 7.18 -16.44
N GLY A 149 -16.81 6.65 -15.24
CA GLY A 149 -17.46 5.46 -14.69
C GLY A 149 -16.52 4.37 -14.20
N ILE A 150 -17.13 3.30 -13.65
CA ILE A 150 -16.42 2.16 -13.03
C ILE A 150 -15.45 1.48 -14.00
N PRO A 151 -15.79 1.20 -15.28
CA PRO A 151 -14.84 0.53 -16.18
C PRO A 151 -13.55 1.31 -16.40
N GLN A 152 -13.63 2.64 -16.54
CA GLN A 152 -12.48 3.52 -16.72
C GLN A 152 -11.67 3.64 -15.42
N GLN A 153 -12.33 3.63 -14.27
CA GLN A 153 -11.67 3.58 -12.96
C GLN A 153 -10.90 2.27 -12.76
N VAL A 154 -11.48 1.13 -13.15
CA VAL A 154 -10.80 -0.18 -13.13
C VAL A 154 -9.58 -0.18 -14.05
N ASP A 155 -9.71 0.30 -15.28
CA ASP A 155 -8.60 0.41 -16.23
C ASP A 155 -7.47 1.30 -15.68
N ARG A 156 -7.84 2.43 -15.07
CA ARG A 156 -6.88 3.36 -14.48
C ARG A 156 -6.20 2.76 -13.25
N ALA A 157 -6.94 2.04 -12.42
CA ALA A 157 -6.41 1.36 -11.25
C ALA A 157 -5.37 0.30 -11.65
N TRP A 158 -5.68 -0.49 -12.67
CA TRP A 158 -4.75 -1.49 -13.22
C TRP A 158 -3.46 -0.87 -13.74
N LEU A 159 -3.58 0.23 -14.50
CA LEU A 159 -2.43 0.93 -15.05
C LEU A 159 -1.55 1.51 -13.95
N LEU A 160 -2.15 2.08 -12.90
CA LEU A 160 -1.41 2.66 -11.78
C LEU A 160 -0.74 1.58 -10.92
N ALA A 161 -1.45 0.49 -10.60
CA ALA A 161 -0.97 -0.55 -9.70
C ALA A 161 0.01 -1.52 -10.37
N TYR A 162 -0.22 -1.90 -11.64
CA TYR A 162 0.54 -2.96 -12.32
C TYR A 162 1.25 -2.48 -13.59
N SER A 163 1.15 -1.20 -13.95
CA SER A 163 1.72 -0.66 -15.19
C SER A 163 1.27 -1.41 -16.45
N ALA A 164 0.07 -1.99 -16.41
CA ALA A 164 -0.48 -2.82 -17.48
C ALA A 164 -2.00 -2.64 -17.58
N SER A 165 -2.56 -2.90 -18.76
CA SER A 165 -4.01 -2.96 -18.94
C SER A 165 -4.58 -4.31 -18.48
N PRO A 166 -5.79 -4.34 -17.91
CA PRO A 166 -6.47 -5.60 -17.61
C PRO A 166 -6.83 -6.32 -18.89
N SER A 167 -6.83 -7.65 -18.86
CA SER A 167 -7.52 -8.46 -19.86
C SER A 167 -9.04 -8.22 -19.80
N GLU A 168 -9.75 -8.55 -20.88
CA GLU A 168 -11.21 -8.40 -20.96
C GLU A 168 -11.91 -9.15 -19.81
N THR A 169 -11.48 -10.38 -19.53
CA THR A 169 -12.01 -11.19 -18.42
C THR A 169 -11.71 -10.59 -17.05
N GLU A 170 -10.51 -10.04 -16.84
CA GLU A 170 -10.14 -9.39 -15.56
C GLU A 170 -10.94 -8.11 -15.34
N ARG A 171 -11.14 -7.33 -16.41
CA ARG A 171 -11.94 -6.09 -16.39
C ARG A 171 -13.38 -6.40 -16.01
N ASP A 172 -14.01 -7.37 -16.65
CA ASP A 172 -15.40 -7.74 -16.39
C ASP A 172 -15.59 -8.23 -14.95
N GLN A 173 -14.67 -9.05 -14.45
CA GLN A 173 -14.69 -9.51 -13.05
C GLN A 173 -14.52 -8.35 -12.06
N ALA A 174 -13.60 -7.42 -12.34
CA ALA A 174 -13.37 -6.28 -11.48
C ALA A 174 -14.54 -5.30 -11.45
N VAL A 175 -15.16 -5.02 -12.62
CA VAL A 175 -16.37 -4.21 -12.70
C VAL A 175 -17.52 -4.88 -11.96
N ALA A 176 -17.73 -6.18 -12.17
CA ALA A 176 -18.76 -6.94 -11.45
C ALA A 176 -18.53 -6.90 -9.93
N PHE A 177 -17.27 -7.01 -9.48
CA PHE A 177 -16.91 -6.91 -8.08
C PHE A 177 -17.29 -5.55 -7.48
N VAL A 178 -16.89 -4.44 -8.09
CA VAL A 178 -17.21 -3.08 -7.60
C VAL A 178 -18.72 -2.86 -7.55
N THR A 179 -19.45 -3.24 -8.61
CA THR A 179 -20.92 -3.11 -8.64
C THR A 179 -21.59 -3.92 -7.53
N THR A 180 -21.14 -5.16 -7.32
CA THR A 180 -21.66 -6.00 -6.22
C THR A 180 -21.41 -5.35 -4.86
N GLN A 181 -20.23 -4.77 -4.63
CA GLN A 181 -19.93 -4.05 -3.38
C GLN A 181 -20.83 -2.82 -3.20
N GLN A 182 -21.07 -2.05 -4.27
CA GLN A 182 -21.98 -0.89 -4.22
C GLN A 182 -23.41 -1.31 -3.84
N GLU A 183 -23.93 -2.39 -4.42
CA GLU A 183 -25.25 -2.93 -4.10
C GLU A 183 -25.32 -3.41 -2.64
N LEU A 184 -24.30 -4.10 -2.15
CA LEU A 184 -24.23 -4.56 -0.76
C LEU A 184 -24.26 -3.39 0.22
N PHE A 185 -23.44 -2.35 -0.02
CA PHE A 185 -23.43 -1.17 0.84
C PHE A 185 -24.73 -0.37 0.75
N THR A 186 -25.34 -0.25 -0.42
CA THR A 186 -26.65 0.40 -0.57
C THR A 186 -27.73 -0.31 0.25
N ASN A 187 -27.69 -1.65 0.33
CA ASN A 187 -28.67 -2.46 1.05
C ASN A 187 -28.41 -2.53 2.57
N GLN A 188 -27.15 -2.50 3.00
CA GLN A 188 -26.78 -2.68 4.41
C GLN A 188 -26.56 -1.36 5.17
N GLN A 189 -26.11 -0.30 4.49
CA GLN A 189 -25.77 1.00 5.06
C GLN A 189 -26.76 2.07 4.58
N THR A 190 -27.94 2.13 5.21
CA THR A 190 -29.00 3.09 4.85
C THR A 190 -28.62 4.54 5.13
N ASP A 191 -27.63 4.77 6.00
CA ASP A 191 -27.19 6.10 6.43
C ASP A 191 -26.17 6.75 5.48
N TRP A 192 -25.76 6.07 4.40
CA TRP A 192 -24.71 6.55 3.49
C TRP A 192 -25.29 7.17 2.21
N ASP A 193 -24.77 8.35 1.85
CA ASP A 193 -25.07 8.96 0.55
C ASP A 193 -24.49 8.15 -0.62
N GLN A 194 -25.12 8.24 -1.79
CA GLN A 194 -24.68 7.53 -3.01
C GLN A 194 -23.21 7.75 -3.39
N PRO A 195 -22.64 8.99 -3.33
CA PRO A 195 -21.22 9.20 -3.60
C PRO A 195 -20.31 8.52 -2.58
N ARG A 196 -20.73 8.44 -1.32
CA ARG A 196 -19.99 7.74 -0.27
C ARG A 196 -19.99 6.24 -0.53
N VAL A 197 -21.14 5.65 -0.81
CA VAL A 197 -21.25 4.22 -1.18
C VAL A 197 -20.34 3.88 -2.36
N ALA A 198 -20.34 4.72 -3.40
CA ALA A 198 -19.50 4.52 -4.57
C ALA A 198 -18.01 4.57 -4.23
N LYS A 199 -17.58 5.53 -3.39
CA LYS A 199 -16.20 5.63 -2.91
C LYS A 199 -15.79 4.42 -2.08
N GLU A 200 -16.60 4.01 -1.13
CA GLU A 200 -16.30 2.88 -0.22
C GLU A 200 -16.17 1.56 -1.00
N ALA A 201 -17.03 1.32 -1.98
CA ALA A 201 -16.92 0.17 -2.87
C ALA A 201 -15.61 0.18 -3.69
N LEU A 202 -15.20 1.36 -4.17
CA LEU A 202 -13.91 1.52 -4.84
C LEU A 202 -12.73 1.35 -3.88
N SER A 203 -12.84 1.79 -2.63
CA SER A 203 -11.82 1.61 -1.61
C SER A 203 -11.58 0.13 -1.32
N VAL A 204 -12.64 -0.67 -1.16
CA VAL A 204 -12.53 -2.13 -1.01
C VAL A 204 -11.84 -2.78 -2.21
N PHE A 205 -12.17 -2.34 -3.43
CA PHE A 205 -11.48 -2.81 -4.64
C PHE A 205 -10.00 -2.40 -4.67
N CYS A 206 -9.68 -1.16 -4.28
CA CYS A 206 -8.32 -0.69 -4.15
C CYS A 206 -7.53 -1.53 -3.14
N GLN A 207 -8.11 -1.84 -1.99
CA GLN A 207 -7.51 -2.71 -0.98
C GLN A 207 -7.21 -4.10 -1.56
N ALA A 208 -8.15 -4.68 -2.30
CA ALA A 208 -7.94 -5.96 -2.96
C ALA A 208 -6.76 -5.93 -3.95
N LEU A 209 -6.65 -4.87 -4.77
CA LEU A 209 -5.53 -4.70 -5.70
C LEU A 209 -4.18 -4.56 -4.97
N LEU A 210 -4.11 -3.71 -3.94
CA LEU A 210 -2.89 -3.46 -3.16
C LEU A 210 -2.45 -4.70 -2.36
N SER A 211 -3.40 -5.54 -1.95
CA SER A 211 -3.13 -6.81 -1.26
C SER A 211 -2.70 -7.96 -2.17
N SER A 212 -2.79 -7.78 -3.49
CA SER A 212 -2.51 -8.84 -4.46
C SER A 212 -1.01 -9.16 -4.54
N ASN A 213 -0.69 -10.40 -4.87
CA ASN A 213 0.70 -10.79 -5.15
C ASN A 213 1.29 -9.95 -6.29
N ARG A 214 0.51 -9.63 -7.33
CA ARG A 214 1.00 -8.86 -8.47
C ARG A 214 1.49 -7.45 -8.09
N PHE A 215 1.00 -6.90 -6.98
CA PHE A 215 1.49 -5.63 -6.45
C PHE A 215 2.82 -5.77 -5.68
N LEU A 216 3.06 -6.94 -5.05
CA LEU A 216 4.22 -7.19 -4.19
C LEU A 216 5.46 -7.67 -4.94
N TYR A 217 5.30 -8.17 -6.17
CA TYR A 217 6.39 -8.71 -6.98
C TYR A 217 6.59 -7.89 -8.26
N VAL A 218 7.84 -7.72 -8.66
CA VAL A 218 8.26 -7.12 -9.92
C VAL A 218 8.91 -8.19 -10.78
N GLU A 219 8.55 -8.20 -12.06
CA GLU A 219 9.17 -8.97 -13.14
C GLU A 219 10.07 -8.08 -14.00
#